data_AF-A0A3P7K2Y5-F1
#
_entry.id   AF-A0A3P7K2Y5-F1
#
_cell.length_a   1.000
_cell.length_b   1.000
_cell.length_c   1.000
_cell.angle_alpha   90.00
_cell.angle_beta   90.00
_cell.angle_gamma   90.00
#
_symmetry.space_group_name_H-M   'P 1'
#
loop_
_entity.id
_entity.type
_entity.pdbx_description
1 polymer ?
#
loop_
_entity_poly.entity_id
_entity_poly.type
_entity_poly.pdbx_seq_one_letter_code
_entity_poly.pdbx_strand_id
1 'polypeptide(L)'
;YVRHGAKRGQILRLPQKPYFPCGHLSLFQQINFPATGISNSFERIDNDYASISGILSELKLDWLIERCEGLFNPVEFEWQDTLTPSEQQRFAFARVFYQQPQFVILDESTSCIDLDIEEHIYQLLLFVYFSTF
;
A
#
# COMPACT_ATOMS: atom_id res chain seq x y z
N TYR A 1 10.83 -4.78 16.68
CA TYR A 1 10.24 -3.67 15.91
C TYR A 1 11.33 -2.73 15.43
N VAL A 2 11.95 -3.03 14.29
CA VAL A 2 12.95 -2.14 13.69
C VAL A 2 12.18 -1.02 12.99
N ARG A 3 12.16 0.16 13.61
CA ARG A 3 11.61 1.37 12.99
C ARG A 3 12.45 1.66 11.75
N HIS A 4 11.91 1.42 10.56
CA HIS A 4 12.42 2.05 9.36
C HIS A 4 12.38 3.56 9.64
N GLY A 5 13.56 4.17 9.79
CA GLY A 5 13.65 5.60 10.04
C GLY A 5 12.93 6.32 8.90
N ALA A 6 11.82 6.97 9.22
CA ALA A 6 11.11 7.82 8.28
C ALA A 6 12.14 8.71 7.60
N LYS A 7 12.36 8.51 6.29
CA LYS A 7 13.24 9.39 5.52
C LYS A 7 12.66 10.79 5.67
N ARG A 8 13.35 11.66 6.43
CA ARG A 8 12.89 13.02 6.76
C ARG A 8 12.38 13.71 5.50
N GLY A 9 11.17 14.26 5.56
CA GLY A 9 10.59 15.06 4.47
C GLY A 9 9.87 14.28 3.36
N GLN A 10 9.59 12.98 3.52
CA GLN A 10 8.74 12.27 2.55
C GLN A 10 7.28 12.68 2.69
N ILE A 11 6.73 13.25 1.61
CA ILE A 11 5.32 13.56 1.41
C ILE A 11 4.80 12.57 0.37
N LEU A 12 3.72 11.87 0.68
CA LEU A 12 3.00 11.03 -0.28
C LEU A 12 1.64 11.66 -0.60
N ARG A 13 1.26 11.65 -1.88
CA ARG A 13 -0.05 12.16 -2.33
C ARG A 13 -0.89 10.99 -2.84
N LEU A 14 -2.13 10.91 -2.37
CA LEU A 14 -3.14 9.99 -2.90
C LEU A 14 -4.19 10.81 -3.69
N PRO A 15 -4.13 10.81 -5.04
CA PRO A 15 -5.15 11.44 -5.86
C PRO A 15 -6.43 10.59 -5.92
N GLN A 16 -7.54 11.20 -6.36
CA GLN A 16 -8.83 10.53 -6.53
C GLN A 16 -8.73 9.26 -7.40
N LYS A 17 -7.91 9.33 -8.46
CA LYS A 17 -7.56 8.21 -9.34
C LYS A 17 -6.08 7.87 -9.19
N PRO A 18 -5.74 6.83 -8.40
CA PRO A 18 -4.36 6.41 -8.21
C PRO A 18 -3.71 5.93 -9.51
N TYR A 19 -2.44 6.27 -9.70
CA TYR A 19 -1.64 5.76 -10.81
C TYR A 19 -0.92 4.46 -10.40
N PHE A 20 -0.94 3.49 -11.31
CA PHE A 20 -0.19 2.25 -11.22
C PHE A 20 0.81 2.20 -12.37
N PRO A 21 2.13 2.18 -12.10
CA PRO A 21 3.12 2.01 -13.15
C PRO A 21 2.90 0.70 -13.92
N CYS A 22 2.94 0.80 -15.25
CA CYS A 22 2.89 -0.34 -16.15
C CYS A 22 4.20 -1.13 -16.12
N GLY A 23 4.16 -2.36 -16.65
CA GLY A 23 5.34 -3.18 -16.91
C GLY A 23 5.61 -4.23 -15.83
N HIS A 24 4.89 -5.34 -15.90
CA HIS A 24 5.06 -6.58 -15.13
C HIS A 24 5.53 -6.46 -13.67
N LEU A 25 5.18 -5.38 -12.98
CA LEU A 25 5.66 -5.09 -11.63
C LEU A 25 4.99 -6.01 -10.62
N SER A 26 5.79 -6.55 -9.71
CA SER A 26 5.27 -7.35 -8.60
C SER A 26 4.40 -6.53 -7.66
N LEU A 27 3.55 -7.22 -6.88
CA LEU A 27 2.72 -6.60 -5.85
C LEU A 27 3.55 -5.77 -4.87
N PHE A 28 4.72 -6.27 -4.47
CA PHE A 28 5.69 -5.54 -3.65
C PHE A 28 6.14 -4.23 -4.32
N GLN A 29 6.53 -4.29 -5.60
CA GLN A 29 6.99 -3.10 -6.34
C GLN A 29 5.88 -2.06 -6.48
N GLN A 30 4.63 -2.48 -6.69
CA GLN A 30 3.48 -1.59 -6.75
C GLN A 30 3.17 -0.90 -5.43
N ILE A 31 3.32 -1.61 -4.30
CA ILE A 31 3.15 -1.03 -2.95
C ILE A 31 4.33 -0.13 -2.57
N ASN A 32 5.55 -0.50 -2.97
CA ASN A 32 6.75 0.28 -2.69
C ASN A 32 6.87 1.54 -3.56
N PHE A 33 6.12 1.64 -4.66
CA PHE A 33 6.10 2.84 -5.51
C PHE A 33 5.69 4.11 -4.72
N PRO A 34 6.38 5.25 -4.87
CA PRO A 34 7.39 5.59 -5.89
C PRO A 34 8.84 5.19 -5.56
N ALA A 35 9.10 4.55 -4.42
CA ALA A 35 10.44 4.10 -4.10
C ALA A 35 10.83 2.89 -4.97
N THR A 36 12.05 2.91 -5.51
CA THR A 36 12.55 1.89 -6.45
C THR A 36 13.40 0.81 -5.76
N GLY A 37 13.17 0.57 -4.46
CA GLY A 37 13.96 -0.39 -3.68
C GLY A 37 13.57 -1.84 -3.94
N ILE A 38 14.56 -2.74 -4.00
CA ILE A 38 14.37 -4.20 -3.99
C ILE A 38 14.86 -4.73 -2.64
N SER A 39 14.12 -5.68 -2.07
CA SER A 39 14.52 -6.35 -0.83
C SER A 39 15.56 -7.43 -1.12
N ASN A 40 16.78 -7.24 -0.64
CA ASN A 40 17.95 -8.04 -1.04
C ASN A 40 18.38 -9.11 -0.01
N SER A 41 17.69 -9.24 1.13
CA SER A 41 18.02 -10.24 2.17
C SER A 41 16.78 -11.04 2.59
N PHE A 42 16.98 -12.32 2.94
CA PHE A 42 15.91 -13.25 3.35
C PHE A 42 15.09 -12.73 4.54
N GLU A 43 15.75 -12.29 5.61
CA GLU A 43 15.05 -11.72 6.77
C GLU A 43 14.21 -10.48 6.40
N ARG A 44 14.65 -9.70 5.41
CA ARG A 44 13.89 -8.53 4.95
C ARG A 44 12.66 -8.94 4.14
N ILE A 45 12.78 -9.97 3.31
CA ILE A 45 11.66 -10.54 2.54
C ILE A 45 10.55 -11.04 3.47
N ASP A 46 10.89 -11.78 4.54
CA ASP A 46 9.89 -12.29 5.48
C ASP A 46 9.20 -11.16 6.25
N ASN A 47 9.96 -10.16 6.68
CA ASN A 47 9.40 -8.98 7.35
C ASN A 47 8.49 -8.15 6.42
N ASP A 48 8.90 -7.96 5.16
CA ASP A 48 8.08 -7.28 4.16
C ASP A 48 6.80 -8.07 3.89
N TYR A 49 6.91 -9.41 3.81
CA TYR A 49 5.75 -10.28 3.62
C TYR A 49 4.75 -10.16 4.77
N ALA A 50 5.21 -10.29 6.01
CA ALA A 50 4.36 -10.17 7.18
C ALA A 50 3.68 -8.79 7.25
N SER A 51 4.43 -7.72 6.97
CA SER A 51 3.91 -6.35 7.02
C SER A 51 2.87 -6.08 5.93
N ILE A 52 3.19 -6.41 4.67
CA ILE A 52 2.30 -6.16 3.53
C ILE A 52 1.06 -7.04 3.60
N SER A 53 1.21 -8.31 3.99
CA SER A 53 0.07 -9.22 4.16
C SER A 53 -0.92 -8.69 5.19
N GLY A 54 -0.45 -8.24 6.35
CA GLY A 54 -1.30 -7.59 7.36
C GLY A 54 -2.01 -6.35 6.82
N ILE A 55 -1.29 -5.47 6.11
CA ILE A 55 -1.86 -4.26 5.51
C ILE A 55 -2.95 -4.60 4.48
N LEU A 56 -2.71 -5.56 3.59
CA LEU A 56 -3.69 -5.98 2.59
C LEU A 56 -4.94 -6.59 3.24
N SER A 57 -4.78 -7.29 4.36
CA SER A 57 -5.90 -7.84 5.13
C SER A 57 -6.80 -6.77 5.74
N GLU A 58 -6.19 -5.75 6.34
CA GLU A 58 -6.91 -4.59 6.86
C GLU A 58 -7.68 -3.84 5.75
N LEU A 59 -7.13 -3.86 4.53
CA LEU A 59 -7.70 -3.19 3.35
C LEU A 59 -8.64 -4.05 2.50
N LYS A 60 -8.94 -5.29 2.93
CA LYS A 60 -9.78 -6.24 2.18
C LYS A 60 -9.25 -6.51 0.76
N LEU A 61 -7.94 -6.72 0.67
CA LEU A 61 -7.19 -6.96 -0.57
C LEU A 61 -6.32 -8.23 -0.49
N ASP A 62 -6.58 -9.14 0.46
CA ASP A 62 -5.83 -10.38 0.65
C ASP A 62 -5.72 -11.23 -0.63
N TRP A 63 -6.78 -11.22 -1.43
CA TRP A 63 -6.89 -11.97 -2.69
C TRP A 63 -5.78 -11.62 -3.70
N LEU A 64 -5.17 -10.44 -3.59
CA LEU A 64 -4.07 -10.03 -4.45
C LEU A 64 -2.83 -10.88 -4.26
N ILE A 65 -2.58 -11.38 -3.05
CA ILE A 65 -1.43 -12.25 -2.78
C ILE A 65 -1.57 -13.56 -3.55
N GLU A 66 -2.75 -14.16 -3.49
CA GLU A 66 -3.05 -15.40 -4.22
C GLU A 66 -2.99 -15.18 -5.73
N ARG A 67 -3.59 -14.10 -6.23
CA ARG A 67 -3.58 -13.77 -7.66
C ARG A 67 -2.18 -13.52 -8.22
N CYS A 68 -1.32 -12.86 -7.45
CA CYS A 68 0.05 -12.56 -7.88
C CYS A 68 1.03 -13.72 -7.59
N GLU A 69 0.54 -14.83 -7.05
CA GLU A 69 1.35 -15.98 -6.62
C GLU A 69 2.44 -15.61 -5.61
N GLY A 70 2.19 -14.58 -4.79
CA GLY A 70 3.13 -14.00 -3.85
C GLY A 70 3.40 -12.51 -4.07
N LEU A 71 4.27 -11.92 -3.24
CA LEU A 71 4.54 -10.48 -3.29
C LEU A 71 5.59 -10.07 -4.33
N PHE A 72 6.53 -10.95 -4.64
CA PHE A 72 7.75 -10.61 -5.39
C PHE A 72 7.74 -11.09 -6.85
N ASN A 73 6.73 -11.89 -7.23
CA ASN A 73 6.62 -12.38 -8.60
C ASN A 73 6.15 -11.27 -9.54
N PRO A 74 6.73 -11.16 -10.74
CA PRO A 74 6.20 -10.28 -11.77
C PRO A 74 4.80 -10.76 -12.18
N VAL A 75 3.93 -9.81 -12.54
CA VAL A 75 2.56 -10.12 -12.97
C VAL A 75 2.40 -9.86 -14.46
N GLU A 76 1.52 -10.60 -15.14
CA GLU A 76 1.28 -10.44 -16.58
C GLU A 76 0.04 -9.57 -16.92
N PHE A 77 -0.57 -8.93 -15.92
CA PHE A 77 -1.74 -8.09 -16.10
C PHE A 77 -1.46 -6.61 -15.80
N GLU A 78 -2.29 -5.74 -16.35
CA GLU A 78 -2.27 -4.32 -16.02
C GLU A 78 -3.15 -4.04 -14.79
N TRP A 79 -2.55 -3.44 -13.76
CA TRP A 79 -3.19 -3.15 -12.48
C TRP A 79 -4.37 -2.19 -12.62
N GLN A 80 -4.21 -1.17 -13.48
CA GLN A 80 -5.22 -0.15 -13.73
C GLN A 80 -6.53 -0.74 -14.29
N ASP A 81 -6.43 -1.82 -15.08
CA ASP A 81 -7.57 -2.48 -15.72
C ASP A 81 -8.13 -3.63 -14.88
N THR A 82 -7.31 -4.20 -14.00
CA THR A 82 -7.69 -5.36 -13.16
C THR A 82 -8.45 -4.94 -11.90
N LEU A 83 -8.04 -3.84 -11.26
CA LEU A 83 -8.63 -3.39 -10.00
C LEU A 83 -9.86 -2.51 -10.27
N THR A 84 -10.91 -2.70 -9.47
CA THR A 84 -12.04 -1.76 -9.42
C THR A 84 -11.59 -0.40 -8.87
N PRO A 85 -12.30 0.72 -9.14
CA PRO A 85 -11.94 2.03 -8.59
C PRO A 85 -11.81 2.05 -7.06
N SER A 86 -12.68 1.30 -6.37
CA SER A 86 -12.63 1.14 -4.91
C SER A 86 -11.34 0.44 -4.46
N GLU A 87 -10.98 -0.66 -5.11
CA GLU A 87 -9.75 -1.41 -4.83
C GLU A 87 -8.50 -0.60 -5.16
N GLN A 88 -8.53 0.20 -6.23
CA GLN A 88 -7.42 1.10 -6.57
C GLN A 88 -7.15 2.10 -5.44
N GLN A 89 -8.21 2.70 -4.89
CA GLN A 89 -8.09 3.64 -3.76
C GLN A 89 -7.59 2.93 -2.50
N ARG A 90 -8.14 1.76 -2.14
CA ARG A 90 -7.65 0.95 -1.01
C ARG A 90 -6.19 0.55 -1.18
N PHE A 91 -5.80 0.12 -2.38
CA PHE A 91 -4.40 -0.22 -2.69
C PHE A 91 -3.48 1.00 -2.54
N ALA A 92 -3.94 2.18 -2.93
CA ALA A 92 -3.18 3.41 -2.74
C ALA A 92 -2.91 3.70 -1.26
N PHE A 93 -3.85 3.39 -0.36
CA PHE A 93 -3.62 3.43 1.09
C PHE A 93 -2.63 2.37 1.57
N ALA A 94 -2.53 1.20 0.92
CA ALA A 94 -1.49 0.21 1.26
C ALA A 94 -0.09 0.82 1.13
N ARG A 95 0.14 1.69 0.13
CA ARG A 95 1.40 2.44 -0.04
C ARG A 95 1.68 3.35 1.17
N VAL A 96 0.66 4.03 1.69
CA VAL A 96 0.77 4.89 2.88
C VAL A 96 1.15 4.06 4.10
N PHE A 97 0.44 2.96 4.36
CA PHE A 97 0.68 2.15 5.57
C PHE A 97 2.02 1.42 5.55
N TYR A 98 2.48 1.00 4.36
CA TYR A 98 3.78 0.36 4.21
C TYR A 98 4.93 1.37 4.31
N GLN A 99 4.83 2.51 3.62
CA GLN A 99 5.92 3.50 3.56
C GLN A 99 5.97 4.42 4.79
N GLN A 100 4.85 4.59 5.48
CA GLN A 100 4.67 5.49 6.64
C GLN A 100 5.33 6.87 6.42
N PRO A 101 4.96 7.59 5.34
CA PRO A 101 5.53 8.90 5.04
C PRO A 101 5.20 9.89 6.17
N GLN A 102 6.00 10.95 6.33
CA GLN A 102 5.76 11.93 7.40
C GLN A 102 4.47 12.73 7.19
N PHE A 103 4.12 12.99 5.93
CA PHE A 103 2.88 13.67 5.56
C PHE A 103 2.20 12.93 4.42
N VAL A 104 0.87 12.86 4.50
CA VAL A 104 0.01 12.30 3.46
C VAL A 104 -0.99 13.38 3.03
N ILE A 105 -1.10 13.60 1.72
CA ILE A 105 -2.10 14.49 1.13
C ILE A 105 -3.17 13.59 0.47
N LEU A 106 -4.39 13.67 0.97
CA LEU A 106 -5.55 12.94 0.46
C LEU A 106 -6.39 13.89 -0.40
N ASP A 107 -6.67 13.50 -1.64
CA ASP A 107 -7.41 14.30 -2.62
C ASP A 107 -8.55 13.44 -3.18
N GLU A 108 -9.72 13.50 -2.53
CA GLU A 108 -10.90 12.64 -2.80
C GLU A 108 -10.56 11.13 -2.86
N SER A 109 -9.56 10.69 -2.09
CA SER A 109 -8.98 9.35 -2.19
C SER A 109 -9.85 8.23 -1.60
N THR A 110 -11.05 8.54 -1.11
CA THR A 110 -12.02 7.60 -0.56
C THR A 110 -13.37 7.65 -1.29
N SER A 111 -13.48 8.44 -2.36
CA SER A 111 -14.73 8.71 -3.07
C SER A 111 -15.43 7.48 -3.66
N CYS A 112 -14.71 6.37 -3.82
CA CYS A 112 -15.23 5.11 -4.35
C CYS A 112 -15.20 3.98 -3.30
N ILE A 113 -14.91 4.28 -2.04
CA ILE A 113 -14.84 3.32 -0.94
C ILE A 113 -16.16 3.34 -0.17
N ASP A 114 -16.65 2.17 0.23
CA ASP A 114 -17.82 2.07 1.10
C ASP A 114 -17.53 2.66 2.48
N LEU A 115 -18.55 3.30 3.09
CA LEU A 115 -18.41 4.06 4.34
C LEU A 115 -17.71 3.27 5.46
N ASP A 116 -18.09 2.00 5.63
CA ASP A 116 -17.58 1.11 6.67
C ASP A 116 -16.06 0.91 6.54
N ILE A 117 -15.58 0.79 5.29
CA ILE A 117 -14.15 0.59 5.00
C ILE A 117 -13.41 1.92 5.07
N GLU A 118 -14.04 3.01 4.62
CA GLU A 118 -13.48 4.36 4.75
C GLU A 118 -13.24 4.72 6.23
N GLU A 119 -14.21 4.48 7.10
CA GLU A 119 -14.07 4.71 8.54
C GLU A 119 -12.92 3.89 9.12
N HIS A 120 -12.82 2.61 8.74
CA HIS A 120 -11.73 1.73 9.15
C HIS A 120 -10.35 2.28 8.71
N ILE A 121 -10.22 2.72 7.46
CA ILE A 121 -8.98 3.31 6.92
C ILE A 121 -8.59 4.55 7.72
N TYR A 122 -9.54 5.43 8.06
CA TYR A 122 -9.24 6.60 8.89
C TYR A 122 -8.81 6.22 10.31
N GLN A 123 -9.43 5.22 10.92
CA GLN A 123 -9.00 4.71 12.23
C GLN A 123 -7.56 4.17 12.17
N LEU A 124 -7.20 3.43 11.12
CA LEU A 124 -5.83 2.95 10.91
C LEU A 124 -4.84 4.11 10.73
N LEU A 125 -5.20 5.15 9.97
CA LEU A 125 -4.37 6.36 9.84
C LEU A 125 -4.17 7.05 11.19
N LEU A 126 -5.24 7.21 11.97
CA LEU A 126 -5.15 7.82 13.30
C LEU A 126 -4.24 7.00 14.21
N PHE A 127 -4.35 5.68 14.19
CA PHE A 127 -3.48 4.78 14.95
C PHE A 127 -2.01 4.94 14.55
N VAL A 128 -1.71 4.87 13.26
CA VAL A 128 -0.32 4.95 12.75
C VAL A 128 0.32 6.31 13.06
N TYR A 129 -0.42 7.41 12.90
CA TYR A 129 0.14 8.77 13.02
C TYR A 129 0.02 9.40 14.41
N PHE A 130 -0.91 8.94 15.26
CA PHE A 130 -1.20 9.59 16.53
C PHE A 130 -1.10 8.69 17.77
N SER A 131 -0.84 7.37 17.66
CA SER A 131 -0.62 6.50 18.84
C SER A 131 0.74 6.67 19.54
N THR A 132 1.32 7.88 19.53
CA THR A 132 2.55 8.21 20.29
C THR A 132 2.30 9.26 21.39
N PHE A 133 1.12 9.26 22.00
CA PHE A 133 0.82 10.00 23.23
C PHE A 133 0.30 9.06 24.32
#